data_AF-A0A7Z0NNG2-F1
#
_entry.id   AF-A0A7Z0NNG2-F1
#
_cell.length_a   1.000
_cell.length_b   1.000
_cell.length_c   1.000
_cell.angle_alpha   90.00
_cell.angle_beta   90.00
_cell.angle_gamma   90.00
#
_symmetry.space_group_name_H-M   'P 1'
#
loop_
_entity.id
_entity.type
_entity.pdbx_description
1 polymer ?
#
loop_
_entity_poly.entity_id
_entity_poly.type
_entity_poly.pdbx_seq_one_letter_code
_entity_poly.pdbx_strand_id
1 'polypeptide(L)'
;GAASNGDNTGVAPAADLIVGKVLNNNGYGQDSWVIAGMQWAAESGADVVNMSLGSPSQTDGLDPMALAVDTLSAQHDTLFVVAAGNKSGGLIGSPGTAASALTVSAVDKQDQLAGFSSAGPLAGTGALKPDLTAPGVAINAARSQHSTGDG
;
A
#
# COMPACT_ATOMS: atom_id res chain seq x y z
N GLY A 1 -14.30 15.60 0.71
CA GLY A 1 -14.66 15.37 2.12
C GLY A 1 -15.15 16.66 2.72
N ALA A 2 -14.93 16.91 4.01
CA ALA A 2 -15.43 18.13 4.67
C ALA A 2 -15.03 19.43 3.95
N ALA A 3 -13.78 19.53 3.47
CA ALA A 3 -13.27 20.69 2.74
C ALA A 3 -13.91 20.92 1.34
N SER A 4 -14.65 19.94 0.83
CA SER A 4 -15.32 19.98 -0.49
C SER A 4 -16.84 19.84 -0.37
N ASN A 5 -17.43 20.10 0.81
CA ASN A 5 -18.85 19.87 1.08
C ASN A 5 -19.35 18.44 0.76
N GLY A 6 -18.46 17.45 0.81
CA GLY A 6 -18.79 16.05 0.52
C GLY A 6 -18.49 15.58 -0.91
N ASP A 7 -18.20 16.47 -1.86
CA ASP A 7 -18.02 16.09 -3.28
C ASP A 7 -16.84 15.11 -3.50
N ASN A 8 -15.75 15.26 -2.76
CA ASN A 8 -14.55 14.41 -2.86
C ASN A 8 -14.42 13.48 -1.64
N THR A 9 -15.48 12.73 -1.32
CA THR A 9 -15.50 11.82 -0.15
C THR A 9 -14.78 10.51 -0.44
N GLY A 10 -14.05 9.97 0.54
CA GLY A 10 -13.35 8.70 0.41
C GLY A 10 -14.30 7.51 0.33
N VAL A 11 -13.77 6.34 -0.03
CA VAL A 11 -14.57 5.11 -0.22
C VAL A 11 -15.29 4.67 1.08
N ALA A 12 -14.63 4.82 2.24
CA ALA A 12 -15.17 4.45 3.55
C ALA A 12 -15.19 5.67 4.49
N PRO A 13 -16.15 6.60 4.34
CA PRO A 13 -16.13 7.88 5.07
C PRO A 13 -16.44 7.76 6.57
N ALA A 14 -17.00 6.64 7.00
CA ALA A 14 -17.34 6.36 8.40
C ALA A 14 -16.30 5.48 9.11
N ALA A 15 -15.19 5.14 8.45
CA ALA A 15 -14.13 4.35 9.06
C ALA A 15 -13.36 5.17 10.09
N ASP A 16 -13.04 4.54 11.23
CA ASP A 16 -12.10 5.10 12.19
C ASP A 16 -10.67 4.98 11.66
N LEU A 17 -9.84 5.99 11.94
CA LEU A 17 -8.46 6.04 11.48
C LEU A 17 -7.48 6.03 12.66
N ILE A 18 -6.51 5.11 12.61
CA ILE A 18 -5.29 5.17 13.39
C ILE A 18 -4.10 5.41 12.45
N VAL A 19 -3.19 6.31 12.82
CA VAL A 19 -2.12 6.79 11.93
C VAL A 19 -0.74 6.50 12.51
N GLY A 20 -0.07 5.46 12.00
CA GLY A 20 1.31 5.12 12.33
C GLY A 20 2.29 5.77 11.36
N LYS A 21 3.07 6.76 11.81
CA LYS A 21 4.10 7.40 10.97
C LYS A 21 5.36 6.54 10.91
N VAL A 22 5.56 5.84 9.79
CA VAL A 22 6.75 5.00 9.54
C VAL A 22 7.74 5.58 8.52
N LEU A 23 7.34 6.65 7.82
CA LEU A 23 8.18 7.36 6.85
C LEU A 23 8.52 8.77 7.34
N ASN A 24 9.74 9.21 7.03
CA ASN A 24 10.20 10.57 7.25
C ASN A 24 9.56 11.56 6.26
N ASN A 25 9.90 12.85 6.38
CA ASN A 25 9.27 13.91 5.57
C ASN A 25 9.68 13.88 4.09
N ASN A 26 10.68 13.08 3.72
CA ASN A 26 11.10 12.86 2.34
C ASN A 26 10.47 11.58 1.75
N GLY A 27 9.57 10.91 2.47
CA GLY A 27 8.93 9.67 2.02
C GLY A 27 9.78 8.41 2.17
N TYR A 28 10.86 8.46 2.96
CA TYR A 28 11.73 7.31 3.20
C TYR A 28 11.58 6.77 4.62
N GLY A 29 11.72 5.45 4.77
CA GLY A 29 11.72 4.76 6.06
C GLY A 29 12.67 3.57 6.05
N GLN A 30 12.81 2.93 7.20
CA GLN A 30 13.53 1.67 7.34
C GLN A 30 12.53 0.52 7.42
N ASP A 31 12.90 -0.64 6.88
CA ASP A 31 12.09 -1.86 6.99
C ASP A 31 11.69 -2.15 8.44
N SER A 32 12.61 -1.93 9.39
CA SER A 32 12.33 -2.10 10.83
C SER A 32 11.26 -1.15 11.37
N TRP A 33 11.20 0.10 10.88
CA TRP A 33 10.17 1.06 11.27
C TRP A 33 8.81 0.66 10.70
N VAL A 34 8.81 0.19 9.46
CA VAL A 34 7.61 -0.28 8.77
C VAL A 34 7.06 -1.52 9.50
N ILE A 35 7.91 -2.51 9.82
CA ILE A 35 7.53 -3.71 10.57
C ILE A 35 6.97 -3.34 11.95
N ALA A 36 7.63 -2.46 12.69
CA ALA A 36 7.13 -2.00 13.99
C ALA A 36 5.77 -1.29 13.87
N GLY A 37 5.56 -0.52 12.80
CA GLY A 37 4.27 0.11 12.52
C GLY A 37 3.17 -0.87 12.14
N MET A 38 3.48 -1.92 11.36
CA MET A 38 2.56 -3.01 11.04
C MET A 38 2.11 -3.72 12.31
N GLN A 39 3.07 -4.09 13.18
CA GLN A 39 2.80 -4.76 14.45
C GLN A 39 1.92 -3.88 15.35
N TRP A 40 2.31 -2.61 15.52
CA TRP A 40 1.52 -1.67 16.33
C TRP A 40 0.09 -1.52 15.81
N ALA A 41 -0.12 -1.44 14.49
CA ALA A 41 -1.46 -1.29 13.92
C ALA A 41 -2.33 -2.54 14.15
N ALA A 42 -1.77 -3.73 13.91
CA ALA A 42 -2.47 -5.00 14.15
C ALA A 42 -2.79 -5.20 15.64
N GLU A 43 -1.84 -4.94 16.54
CA GLU A 43 -2.05 -5.01 18.00
C GLU A 43 -3.04 -3.96 18.51
N SER A 44 -3.18 -2.83 17.82
CA SER A 44 -4.18 -1.80 18.12
C SER A 44 -5.59 -2.16 17.65
N GLY A 45 -5.77 -3.33 17.00
CA GLY A 45 -7.07 -3.81 16.53
C GLY A 45 -7.50 -3.24 15.18
N ALA A 46 -6.56 -2.87 14.30
CA ALA A 46 -6.91 -2.48 12.94
C ALA A 46 -7.46 -3.66 12.13
N ASP A 47 -8.66 -3.52 11.56
CA ASP A 47 -9.22 -4.48 10.62
C ASP A 47 -8.46 -4.46 9.27
N VAL A 48 -8.06 -3.26 8.84
CA VAL A 48 -7.36 -3.01 7.58
C VAL A 48 -6.17 -2.08 7.78
N VAL A 49 -5.01 -2.48 7.26
CA VAL A 49 -3.78 -1.66 7.24
C VAL A 49 -3.42 -1.33 5.81
N ASN A 50 -3.54 -0.05 5.44
CA ASN A 50 -3.11 0.45 4.14
C ASN A 50 -1.61 0.82 4.15
N MET A 51 -0.86 0.25 3.23
CA MET A 51 0.57 0.48 3.06
C MET A 51 0.86 0.97 1.64
N SER A 52 0.71 2.27 1.44
CA SER A 52 1.10 2.97 0.20
C SER A 52 2.62 3.24 0.18
N LEU A 53 3.39 2.17 0.36
CA LEU A 53 4.85 2.15 0.41
C LEU A 53 5.36 0.83 -0.14
N GLY A 54 6.65 0.77 -0.42
CA GLY A 54 7.32 -0.47 -0.81
C GLY A 54 8.80 -0.24 -1.00
N SER A 55 9.59 -1.30 -0.89
CA SER A 55 11.02 -1.30 -1.19
C SER A 55 11.26 -1.68 -2.65
N PRO A 56 12.37 -1.24 -3.27
CA PRO A 56 12.75 -1.67 -4.61
C PRO A 56 13.33 -3.09 -4.64
N SER A 57 13.40 -3.77 -3.49
CA SER A 57 14.01 -5.10 -3.37
C SER A 57 13.21 -6.12 -4.16
N GLN A 58 13.89 -6.87 -5.01
CA GLN A 58 13.32 -8.06 -5.63
C GLN A 58 13.41 -9.19 -4.62
N THR A 59 12.25 -9.67 -4.17
CA THR A 59 12.18 -10.74 -3.18
C THR A 59 11.21 -11.82 -3.65
N ASP A 60 11.42 -13.03 -3.17
CA ASP A 60 10.57 -14.20 -3.38
C ASP A 60 9.38 -14.24 -2.41
N GLY A 61 9.15 -13.15 -1.65
CA GLY A 61 8.14 -13.08 -0.60
C GLY A 61 8.61 -13.60 0.77
N LEU A 62 9.89 -13.97 0.92
CA LEU A 62 10.45 -14.47 2.19
C LEU A 62 11.29 -13.43 2.95
N ASP A 63 11.25 -12.17 2.53
CA ASP A 63 11.93 -11.09 3.24
C ASP A 63 11.19 -10.68 4.52
N PRO A 64 11.88 -10.00 5.47
CA PRO A 64 11.30 -9.70 6.78
C PRO A 64 9.98 -8.92 6.75
N MET A 65 9.80 -7.99 5.81
CA MET A 65 8.54 -7.23 5.73
C MET A 65 7.40 -8.11 5.19
N ALA A 66 7.67 -8.97 4.20
CA ALA A 66 6.67 -9.90 3.67
C ALA A 66 6.24 -10.93 4.73
N LEU A 67 7.22 -11.52 5.43
CA LEU A 67 6.94 -12.45 6.53
C LEU A 67 6.21 -11.78 7.70
N ALA A 68 6.47 -10.50 7.97
CA ALA A 68 5.75 -9.74 8.99
C ALA A 68 4.28 -9.59 8.60
N VAL A 69 3.97 -9.25 7.34
CA VAL A 69 2.58 -9.19 6.86
C VAL A 69 1.90 -10.54 7.01
N ASP A 70 2.51 -11.63 6.55
CA ASP A 70 1.92 -12.97 6.65
C ASP A 70 1.67 -13.40 8.10
N THR A 71 2.60 -13.09 8.99
CA THR A 71 2.48 -13.42 10.42
C THR A 71 1.38 -12.59 11.08
N LEU A 72 1.35 -11.29 10.86
CA LEU A 72 0.40 -10.38 11.51
C LEU A 72 -1.02 -10.58 11.00
N SER A 73 -1.20 -10.81 9.69
CA SER A 73 -2.50 -11.19 9.11
C SER A 73 -3.06 -12.42 9.81
N ALA A 74 -2.24 -13.48 9.95
CA ALA A 74 -2.68 -14.74 10.56
C ALA A 74 -2.96 -14.63 12.07
N GLN A 75 -2.25 -13.75 12.79
CA GLN A 75 -2.39 -13.60 14.24
C GLN A 75 -3.55 -12.69 14.64
N HIS A 76 -3.84 -11.66 13.84
CA HIS A 76 -4.75 -10.59 14.23
C HIS A 76 -5.99 -10.48 13.33
N ASP A 77 -6.11 -11.31 12.28
CA ASP A 77 -7.15 -11.20 11.25
C ASP A 77 -7.16 -9.82 10.55
N THR A 78 -6.00 -9.16 10.52
CA THR A 78 -5.80 -7.85 9.89
C THR A 78 -5.52 -8.02 8.40
N LEU A 79 -6.27 -7.32 7.54
CA LEU A 79 -6.00 -7.27 6.11
C LEU A 79 -4.96 -6.18 5.78
N PHE A 80 -3.80 -6.58 5.24
CA PHE A 80 -2.81 -5.63 4.73
C PHE A 80 -3.05 -5.35 3.24
N VAL A 81 -3.36 -4.10 2.91
CA VAL A 81 -3.52 -3.62 1.53
C VAL A 81 -2.27 -2.87 1.12
N VAL A 82 -1.58 -3.33 0.08
CA VAL A 82 -0.22 -2.88 -0.25
C VAL A 82 -0.14 -2.39 -1.69
N ALA A 83 0.51 -1.26 -1.93
CA ALA A 83 0.77 -0.81 -3.28
C ALA A 83 1.77 -1.74 -3.99
N ALA A 84 1.46 -2.14 -5.23
CA ALA A 84 2.36 -2.97 -6.05
C ALA A 84 3.70 -2.29 -6.33
N GLY A 85 3.73 -0.96 -6.35
CA GLY A 85 4.89 -0.13 -6.63
C GLY A 85 4.79 0.63 -7.95
N ASN A 86 5.71 1.59 -8.12
CA ASN A 86 5.72 2.53 -9.26
C ASN A 86 7.03 2.37 -10.07
N LYS A 87 7.28 1.17 -10.60
CA LYS A 87 8.53 0.83 -11.32
C LYS A 87 8.36 0.65 -12.84
N SER A 88 7.33 1.26 -13.42
CA SER A 88 7.08 1.29 -14.86
C SER A 88 6.98 -0.08 -15.53
N GLY A 89 6.06 -0.92 -15.06
CA GLY A 89 5.98 -2.34 -15.45
C GLY A 89 7.05 -3.21 -14.78
N GLY A 90 7.86 -2.64 -13.90
CA GLY A 90 8.80 -3.36 -13.07
C GLY A 90 8.11 -4.26 -12.05
N LEU A 91 8.94 -4.98 -11.30
CA LEU A 91 8.49 -6.01 -10.37
C LEU A 91 7.78 -5.41 -9.15
N ILE A 92 6.96 -6.25 -8.53
CA ILE A 92 6.34 -5.98 -7.24
C ILE A 92 7.40 -6.10 -6.16
N GLY A 93 7.47 -5.07 -5.31
CA GLY A 93 8.41 -5.01 -4.19
C GLY A 93 7.74 -5.42 -2.87
N SER A 94 8.57 -5.65 -1.86
CA SER A 94 8.10 -5.93 -0.51
C SER A 94 7.52 -4.66 0.15
N PRO A 95 6.44 -4.75 0.96
CA PRO A 95 5.75 -5.96 1.42
C PRO A 95 4.67 -6.51 0.48
N GLY A 96 4.50 -5.96 -0.73
CA GLY A 96 3.50 -6.42 -1.70
C GLY A 96 3.75 -7.83 -2.26
N THR A 97 4.89 -8.42 -1.95
CA THR A 97 5.24 -9.81 -2.28
C THR A 97 4.70 -10.83 -1.27
N ALA A 98 4.21 -10.40 -0.11
CA ALA A 98 3.65 -11.29 0.91
C ALA A 98 2.44 -12.09 0.36
N ALA A 99 2.30 -13.34 0.79
CA ALA A 99 1.23 -14.21 0.28
C ALA A 99 -0.16 -13.69 0.70
N SER A 100 -0.29 -13.21 1.93
CA SER A 100 -1.53 -12.70 2.53
C SER A 100 -1.84 -11.24 2.20
N ALA A 101 -0.89 -10.48 1.65
CA ALA A 101 -1.14 -9.09 1.27
C ALA A 101 -2.17 -9.00 0.15
N LEU A 102 -3.08 -8.04 0.22
CA LEU A 102 -3.86 -7.59 -0.93
C LEU A 102 -3.05 -6.52 -1.69
N THR A 103 -2.33 -6.95 -2.71
CA THR A 103 -1.44 -6.11 -3.51
C THR A 103 -2.19 -5.48 -4.68
N VAL A 104 -2.13 -4.16 -4.76
CA VAL A 104 -2.95 -3.35 -5.69
C VAL A 104 -2.07 -2.60 -6.68
N SER A 105 -2.31 -2.83 -7.97
CA SER A 105 -1.72 -2.06 -9.07
C SER A 105 -2.62 -0.90 -9.52
N ALA A 106 -2.07 0.04 -10.27
CA ALA A 106 -2.78 1.26 -10.69
C ALA A 106 -3.30 1.17 -12.14
N VAL A 107 -4.55 1.58 -12.34
CA VAL A 107 -5.14 1.86 -13.66
C VAL A 107 -5.54 3.33 -13.79
N ASP A 108 -5.70 3.79 -15.03
CA ASP A 108 -6.28 5.11 -15.34
C ASP A 108 -7.81 5.08 -15.44
N LYS A 109 -8.41 6.21 -15.85
CA LYS A 109 -9.87 6.37 -15.99
C LYS A 109 -10.46 5.59 -17.18
N GLN A 110 -9.62 5.00 -18.02
CA GLN A 110 -10.00 4.13 -19.13
C GLN A 110 -9.75 2.65 -18.79
N ASP A 111 -9.55 2.33 -17.50
CA ASP A 111 -9.18 1.02 -17.00
C ASP A 111 -7.90 0.44 -17.64
N GLN A 112 -7.03 1.31 -18.16
CA GLN A 112 -5.74 0.90 -18.72
C GLN A 112 -4.69 0.89 -17.60
N LEU A 113 -3.82 -0.12 -17.60
CA LEU A 113 -2.72 -0.20 -16.64
C LEU A 113 -1.87 1.08 -16.74
N ALA A 114 -1.69 1.76 -15.61
CA ALA A 114 -0.90 2.97 -15.57
C ALA A 114 0.55 2.64 -15.94
N GLY A 115 1.16 3.44 -16.82
CA GLY A 115 2.51 3.15 -17.34
C GLY A 115 3.61 3.09 -16.28
N PHE A 116 3.38 3.65 -15.08
CA PHE A 116 4.29 3.56 -13.94
C PHE A 116 4.03 2.33 -13.06
N SER A 117 2.86 1.69 -13.15
CA SER A 117 2.45 0.63 -12.23
C SER A 117 3.39 -0.56 -12.34
N SER A 118 3.84 -1.07 -11.20
CA SER A 118 4.45 -2.39 -11.14
C SER A 118 3.40 -3.46 -11.43
N ALA A 119 3.85 -4.59 -11.96
CA ALA A 119 3.07 -5.79 -12.19
C ALA A 119 3.95 -7.02 -11.92
N GLY A 120 3.32 -8.14 -11.58
CA GLY A 120 4.04 -9.40 -11.46
C GLY A 120 4.26 -10.10 -12.80
N PRO A 121 4.64 -11.39 -12.77
CA PRO A 121 4.69 -12.24 -11.57
C PRO A 121 5.80 -11.87 -10.58
N LEU A 122 5.75 -12.42 -9.37
CA LEU A 122 6.83 -12.25 -8.39
C LEU A 122 8.15 -12.82 -8.94
N ALA A 123 9.24 -12.10 -8.69
CA ALA A 123 10.57 -12.55 -9.07
C ALA A 123 10.95 -13.83 -8.29
N GLY A 124 11.64 -14.74 -8.95
CA GLY A 124 12.10 -16.00 -8.35
C GLY A 124 11.03 -17.09 -8.28
N THR A 125 9.82 -16.78 -7.81
CA THR A 125 8.75 -17.79 -7.62
C THR A 125 7.77 -17.89 -8.79
N GLY A 126 7.59 -16.82 -9.56
CA GLY A 126 6.56 -16.76 -10.60
C GLY A 126 5.14 -16.65 -10.04
N ALA A 127 4.98 -16.41 -8.73
CA ALA A 127 3.67 -16.32 -8.08
C ALA A 127 2.84 -15.17 -8.66
N LEU A 128 1.52 -15.39 -8.74
CA LEU A 128 0.58 -14.42 -9.28
C LEU A 128 0.37 -13.28 -8.29
N LYS A 129 0.88 -12.10 -8.67
CA LYS A 129 0.61 -10.79 -8.08
C LYS A 129 0.63 -9.76 -9.22
N PRO A 130 -0.02 -8.58 -9.13
CA PRO A 130 -0.87 -8.11 -8.03
C PRO A 130 -2.16 -8.94 -7.93
N ASP A 131 -2.92 -8.77 -6.85
CA ASP A 131 -4.21 -9.44 -6.69
C ASP A 131 -5.32 -8.74 -7.49
N LEU A 132 -5.27 -7.40 -7.56
CA LEU A 132 -6.19 -6.59 -8.35
C LEU A 132 -5.59 -5.24 -8.76
N THR A 133 -6.35 -4.51 -9.58
CA THR A 133 -6.06 -3.11 -9.94
C THR A 133 -7.10 -2.16 -9.37
N ALA A 134 -6.71 -0.90 -9.15
CA ALA A 134 -7.62 0.18 -8.76
C ALA A 134 -7.24 1.50 -9.47
N PRO A 135 -8.16 2.47 -9.58
CA PRO A 135 -7.84 3.79 -10.12
C PRO A 135 -6.70 4.45 -9.33
N GLY A 136 -5.59 4.75 -10.02
CA GLY A 136 -4.38 5.32 -9.41
C GLY A 136 -3.78 6.49 -10.18
N VAL A 137 -4.42 6.94 -11.26
CA VAL A 137 -3.98 8.07 -12.09
C VAL A 137 -4.88 9.28 -11.85
N ALA A 138 -4.28 10.39 -11.41
CA ALA A 138 -4.95 11.67 -11.19
C ALA A 138 -6.23 11.56 -10.33
N ILE A 139 -6.07 10.97 -9.14
CA ILE A 139 -7.13 10.79 -8.15
C ILE A 139 -7.17 12.03 -7.24
N ASN A 140 -8.33 12.69 -7.17
CA ASN A 140 -8.55 13.80 -6.24
C ASN A 140 -8.60 13.28 -4.80
N ALA A 141 -7.90 13.94 -3.88
CA ALA A 141 -7.76 13.49 -2.51
C ALA A 141 -7.60 14.65 -1.52
N ALA A 142 -7.56 14.32 -0.22
CA ALA A 142 -7.26 15.32 0.79
C ALA A 142 -5.81 15.84 0.63
N ARG A 143 -5.65 17.16 0.62
CA ARG A 143 -4.32 17.81 0.56
C ARG A 143 -3.91 18.36 1.92
N SER A 144 -2.70 18.03 2.35
CA SER A 144 -2.08 18.67 3.51
C SER A 144 -1.77 20.13 3.24
N GLN A 145 -2.04 21.00 4.21
CA GLN A 145 -1.65 22.42 4.17
C GLN A 145 -0.13 22.64 4.02
N HIS A 146 0.68 21.60 4.28
CA HIS A 146 2.14 21.64 4.17
C HIS A 146 2.67 21.11 2.82
N SER A 147 1.80 20.70 1.88
CA SER A 147 2.20 20.23 0.55
C SER A 147 2.02 21.31 -0.51
N THR A 148 2.91 21.42 -1.49
CA THR A 148 2.74 22.25 -2.70
C THR A 148 1.85 21.53 -3.74
N GLY A 149 1.25 22.28 -4.69
CA GLY A 149 0.43 21.73 -5.79
C GLY A 149 -1.08 21.77 -5.54
N ASP A 150 -1.85 21.05 -6.35
CA ASP A 150 -3.31 20.89 -6.20
C ASP A 150 -3.64 19.48 -5.68
N GLY A 151 -4.80 19.29 -5.04
CA GLY A 151 -5.29 18.02 -4.51
C GLY A 151 -6.70 17.70 -4.98
#